data_AF-A0A1A8K970-F1
#
_entry.id   AF-A0A1A8K970-F1
#
_cell.length_a   1.000
_cell.length_b   1.000
_cell.length_c   1.000
_cell.angle_alpha   90.00
_cell.angle_beta   90.00
_cell.angle_gamma   90.00
#
_symmetry.space_group_name_H-M   'P 1'
#
loop_
_entity.id
_entity.type
_entity.pdbx_description
1 polymer ?
#
loop_
_entity_poly.entity_id
_entity_poly.type
_entity_poly.pdbx_seq_one_letter_code
_entity_poly.pdbx_strand_id
1 'polypeptide(L)'
;MDDEDCERRRGECLDEMMDLEKQFQELKEKLFRERLSQAKVKLDEVLTGRAGEYREPLAALQTSMQIQTRVAGVYRELCLQVIKHKHECEVQGARQHLESERSLLFDAMKAELLEKIRRLEEDRQNIDLSSEWSDEMRGKKCNKRRNLLGRSDRKKKVALVSGPFIVYMLRDMDILEDWTTIKKAKAALSPLKRKVEKQ
;
A
#
# COMPACT_ATOMS: atom_id res chain seq x y z
N MET A 1 -83.40 8.89 -73.98
CA MET A 1 -83.12 8.51 -72.58
C MET A 1 -84.32 8.99 -71.81
N ASP A 2 -85.06 8.08 -71.15
CA ASP A 2 -86.23 8.45 -70.35
C ASP A 2 -85.76 9.11 -69.05
N ASP A 3 -86.33 10.27 -68.72
CA ASP A 3 -86.01 11.02 -67.50
C ASP A 3 -86.33 10.19 -66.23
N GLU A 4 -87.34 9.33 -66.31
CA GLU A 4 -87.69 8.37 -65.24
C GLU A 4 -86.56 7.38 -64.94
N ASP A 5 -85.80 6.98 -65.95
CA ASP A 5 -84.65 6.07 -65.82
C ASP A 5 -83.48 6.76 -65.11
N CYS A 6 -83.29 8.06 -65.40
CA CYS A 6 -82.31 8.91 -64.72
C CYS A 6 -82.67 9.16 -63.25
N GLU A 7 -83.95 9.42 -62.94
CA GLU A 7 -84.41 9.58 -61.56
C GLU A 7 -84.29 8.29 -60.75
N ARG A 8 -84.59 7.13 -61.36
CA ARG A 8 -84.46 5.83 -60.70
C ARG A 8 -83.02 5.53 -60.30
N ARG A 9 -82.06 5.71 -61.22
CA ARG A 9 -80.62 5.54 -60.94
C ARG A 9 -80.10 6.50 -59.87
N ARG A 10 -80.64 7.72 -59.83
CA ARG A 10 -80.30 8.70 -58.78
C ARG A 10 -80.82 8.25 -57.41
N GLY A 11 -82.02 7.68 -57.35
CA GLY A 11 -82.58 7.09 -56.13
C GLY A 11 -81.73 5.94 -55.61
N GLU A 12 -81.41 4.97 -56.48
CA GLU A 12 -80.55 3.82 -56.15
C GLU A 12 -79.18 4.26 -55.61
N CYS A 13 -78.55 5.26 -56.23
CA CYS A 13 -77.27 5.81 -55.77
C CYS A 13 -77.37 6.49 -54.40
N LEU A 14 -78.48 7.19 -54.11
CA LEU A 14 -78.71 7.80 -52.80
C LEU A 14 -78.96 6.74 -51.72
N ASP A 15 -79.72 5.70 -52.03
CA ASP A 15 -79.98 4.58 -51.12
C ASP A 15 -78.68 3.83 -50.79
N GLU A 16 -77.84 3.54 -51.78
CA GLU A 16 -76.51 2.94 -51.58
C GLU A 16 -75.62 3.82 -50.70
N MET A 17 -75.64 5.15 -50.90
CA MET A 17 -74.90 6.10 -50.06
C MET A 17 -75.44 6.13 -48.63
N MET A 18 -76.75 6.08 -48.44
CA MET A 18 -77.35 6.02 -47.11
C MET A 18 -76.98 4.74 -46.37
N ASP A 19 -76.97 3.59 -47.06
CA ASP A 19 -76.55 2.32 -46.49
C ASP A 19 -75.06 2.34 -46.10
N LEU A 20 -74.21 2.91 -46.94
CA LEU A 20 -72.78 3.07 -46.64
C LEU A 20 -72.52 4.00 -45.45
N GLU A 21 -73.21 5.14 -45.37
CA GLU A 21 -73.10 6.07 -44.24
C GLU A 21 -73.52 5.38 -42.93
N LYS A 22 -74.59 4.58 -42.97
CA LYS A 22 -75.05 3.80 -41.82
C LYS A 22 -74.00 2.76 -41.39
N GLN A 23 -73.45 1.99 -42.33
CA GLN A 23 -72.39 1.03 -42.04
C GLN A 23 -71.14 1.71 -41.46
N PHE A 24 -70.77 2.87 -42.00
CA PHE A 24 -69.65 3.65 -41.51
C PHE A 24 -69.86 4.11 -40.06
N GLN A 25 -71.05 4.62 -39.75
CA GLN A 25 -71.39 5.06 -38.39
C GLN A 25 -71.38 3.88 -37.40
N GLU A 26 -71.90 2.71 -37.79
CA GLU A 26 -71.85 1.50 -36.97
C GLU A 26 -70.41 1.02 -36.72
N LEU A 27 -69.57 1.03 -37.76
CA LEU A 27 -68.15 0.68 -37.66
C LEU A 27 -67.39 1.65 -36.74
N LYS A 28 -67.64 2.95 -36.90
CA LYS A 28 -67.05 4.00 -36.08
C LYS A 28 -67.40 3.81 -34.60
N GLU A 29 -68.67 3.56 -34.28
CA GLU A 29 -69.09 3.29 -32.90
C GLU A 29 -68.47 2.02 -32.31
N LYS A 30 -68.38 0.95 -33.10
CA LYS A 30 -67.71 -0.29 -32.68
C LYS A 30 -66.24 -0.03 -32.34
N LEU A 31 -65.52 0.68 -33.22
CA LEU A 31 -64.12 1.05 -32.99
C LEU A 31 -63.93 1.86 -31.71
N PHE A 32 -64.77 2.87 -31.48
CA PHE A 32 -64.69 3.68 -30.26
C PHE A 32 -65.00 2.87 -29.00
N ARG A 33 -66.02 2.00 -29.04
CA ARG A 33 -66.36 1.11 -27.92
C ARG A 33 -65.23 0.14 -27.60
N GLU A 34 -64.64 -0.48 -28.61
CA GLU A 34 -63.48 -1.37 -28.46
C GLU A 34 -62.29 -0.62 -27.86
N ARG A 35 -61.97 0.58 -28.39
CA ARG A 35 -60.84 1.36 -27.89
C ARG A 35 -61.04 1.80 -26.44
N LEU A 36 -62.25 2.22 -26.09
CA LEU A 36 -62.60 2.58 -24.72
C LEU A 36 -62.52 1.36 -23.79
N SER A 37 -62.97 0.19 -24.25
CA SER A 37 -62.87 -1.06 -23.50
C SER A 37 -61.42 -1.44 -23.21
N GLN A 38 -60.54 -1.41 -24.23
CA GLN A 38 -59.11 -1.66 -24.07
C GLN A 38 -58.48 -0.70 -23.05
N ALA A 39 -58.81 0.59 -23.11
CA ALA A 39 -58.30 1.58 -22.16
C ALA A 39 -58.79 1.29 -20.73
N LYS A 40 -60.05 0.91 -20.55
CA LYS A 40 -60.60 0.54 -19.24
C LYS A 40 -59.93 -0.70 -18.66
N VAL A 41 -59.69 -1.73 -19.48
CA VAL A 41 -58.99 -2.95 -19.05
C VAL A 41 -57.57 -2.63 -18.60
N LYS A 42 -56.79 -1.89 -19.41
CA LYS A 42 -55.43 -1.47 -19.02
C LYS A 42 -55.43 -0.61 -17.75
N LEU A 43 -56.41 0.29 -17.60
CA LEU A 43 -56.54 1.09 -16.38
C LEU A 43 -56.82 0.21 -15.16
N ASP A 44 -57.72 -0.77 -15.28
CA ASP A 44 -58.00 -1.73 -14.20
C ASP A 44 -56.77 -2.57 -13.85
N GLU A 45 -56.02 -3.06 -14.83
CA GLU A 45 -54.76 -3.79 -14.62
C GLU A 45 -53.74 -2.96 -13.84
N VAL A 46 -53.63 -1.66 -14.13
CA VAL A 46 -52.75 -0.75 -13.39
C VAL A 46 -53.27 -0.52 -11.97
N LEU A 47 -54.56 -0.22 -11.81
CA LEU A 47 -55.16 0.04 -10.49
C LEU A 47 -55.11 -1.18 -9.57
N THR A 48 -55.26 -2.37 -10.13
CA THR A 48 -55.17 -3.65 -9.40
C THR A 48 -53.73 -4.16 -9.26
N GLY A 49 -52.74 -3.46 -9.82
CA GLY A 49 -51.32 -3.85 -9.75
C GLY A 49 -51.00 -5.13 -10.52
N ARG A 50 -51.83 -5.51 -11.49
CA ARG A 50 -51.64 -6.68 -12.36
C ARG A 50 -50.97 -6.33 -13.69
N ALA A 51 -50.77 -5.05 -13.99
CA ALA A 51 -50.11 -4.60 -15.20
C ALA A 51 -48.67 -5.17 -15.31
N GLY A 52 -48.51 -6.17 -16.18
CA GLY A 52 -47.24 -6.88 -16.39
C GLY A 52 -46.12 -5.96 -16.86
N GLU A 53 -46.47 -4.97 -17.71
CA GLU A 53 -45.55 -3.97 -18.27
C GLU A 53 -44.70 -3.26 -17.18
N TYR A 54 -45.22 -3.12 -15.96
CA TYR A 54 -44.51 -2.51 -14.83
C TYR A 54 -43.99 -3.54 -13.83
N ARG A 55 -44.72 -4.65 -13.65
CA ARG A 55 -44.41 -5.67 -12.65
C ARG A 55 -43.17 -6.48 -13.01
N GLU A 56 -42.97 -6.81 -14.28
CA GLU A 56 -41.80 -7.57 -14.74
C GLU A 56 -40.50 -6.79 -14.51
N PRO A 57 -40.36 -5.51 -14.93
CA PRO A 57 -39.20 -4.71 -14.59
C PRO A 57 -38.98 -4.55 -13.09
N LEU A 58 -40.05 -4.40 -12.31
CA LEU A 58 -39.96 -4.29 -10.86
C LEU A 58 -39.39 -5.57 -10.22
N ALA A 59 -39.88 -6.74 -10.63
CA ALA A 59 -39.38 -8.02 -10.14
C ALA A 59 -37.90 -8.25 -10.51
N ALA A 60 -37.51 -7.88 -11.72
CA ALA A 60 -36.11 -7.93 -12.16
C ALA A 60 -35.22 -7.01 -11.30
N LEU A 61 -35.67 -5.78 -11.04
CA LEU A 61 -34.93 -4.83 -10.21
C LEU A 61 -34.80 -5.33 -8.76
N GLN A 62 -35.87 -5.87 -8.19
CA GLN A 62 -35.85 -6.46 -6.84
C GLN A 62 -34.85 -7.63 -6.76
N THR A 63 -34.81 -8.48 -7.80
CA THR A 63 -33.87 -9.59 -7.87
C THR A 63 -32.42 -9.08 -7.94
N SER A 64 -32.17 -8.06 -8.77
CA SER A 64 -30.85 -7.42 -8.88
C SER A 64 -30.39 -6.82 -7.55
N MET A 65 -31.28 -6.10 -6.86
CA MET A 65 -31.01 -5.54 -5.54
C MET A 65 -30.64 -6.63 -4.51
N GLN A 66 -31.37 -7.74 -4.50
CA GLN A 66 -31.08 -8.87 -3.60
C GLN A 66 -29.70 -9.48 -3.89
N ILE A 67 -29.35 -9.66 -5.17
CA ILE A 67 -28.04 -10.17 -5.57
C ILE A 67 -26.95 -9.21 -5.12
N GLN A 68 -27.08 -7.91 -5.41
CA GLN A 68 -26.10 -6.90 -5.00
C GLN A 68 -25.90 -6.86 -3.49
N THR A 69 -26.99 -6.95 -2.73
CA THR A 69 -26.93 -6.98 -1.26
C THR A 69 -26.18 -8.22 -0.75
N ARG A 70 -26.44 -9.39 -1.33
CA ARG A 70 -25.74 -10.64 -0.97
C ARG A 70 -24.25 -10.55 -1.31
N VAL A 71 -23.92 -10.08 -2.51
CA VAL A 71 -22.53 -9.91 -2.94
C VAL A 71 -21.79 -8.92 -2.03
N ALA A 72 -22.41 -7.80 -1.69
CA ALA A 72 -21.83 -6.83 -0.75
C ALA A 72 -21.60 -7.43 0.65
N GLY A 73 -22.52 -8.31 1.11
CA GLY A 73 -22.35 -9.08 2.34
C GLY A 73 -21.11 -9.97 2.32
N VAL A 74 -20.97 -10.82 1.29
CA VAL A 74 -19.80 -11.70 1.11
C VAL A 74 -18.51 -10.89 0.98
N TYR A 75 -18.54 -9.79 0.22
CA TYR A 75 -17.38 -8.92 0.06
C TYR A 75 -16.92 -8.33 1.40
N ARG A 76 -17.85 -7.86 2.23
CA ARG A 76 -17.54 -7.36 3.58
C ARG A 76 -16.88 -8.44 4.44
N GLU A 77 -17.39 -9.66 4.41
CA GLU A 77 -16.83 -10.79 5.17
C GLU A 77 -15.40 -11.10 4.72
N LEU A 78 -15.14 -11.15 3.41
CA LEU A 78 -13.80 -11.35 2.86
C LEU A 78 -12.83 -10.23 3.27
N CYS A 79 -13.28 -8.96 3.22
CA CYS A 79 -12.46 -7.84 3.69
C CYS A 79 -12.07 -7.99 5.17
N LEU A 80 -13.01 -8.40 6.02
CA LEU A 80 -12.74 -8.64 7.44
C LEU A 80 -11.74 -9.79 7.64
N GLN A 81 -11.87 -10.87 6.88
CA GLN A 81 -10.92 -12.00 6.92
C GLN A 81 -9.53 -11.55 6.50
N VAL A 82 -9.40 -10.75 5.44
CA VAL A 82 -8.10 -10.22 4.99
C VAL A 82 -7.45 -9.36 6.07
N ILE A 83 -8.22 -8.49 6.74
CA ILE A 83 -7.70 -7.66 7.84
C ILE A 83 -7.23 -8.54 8.99
N LYS A 84 -8.01 -9.56 9.36
CA LYS A 84 -7.65 -10.50 10.41
C LYS A 84 -6.35 -11.24 10.08
N HIS A 85 -6.23 -11.80 8.88
CA HIS A 85 -5.01 -12.51 8.46
C HIS A 85 -3.79 -11.57 8.43
N LYS A 86 -3.93 -10.34 7.93
CA LYS A 86 -2.85 -9.35 7.97
C LYS A 86 -2.39 -9.07 9.40
N HIS A 87 -3.34 -8.89 10.31
CA HIS A 87 -3.02 -8.67 11.72
C HIS A 87 -2.30 -9.87 12.34
N GLU A 88 -2.80 -11.09 12.09
CA GLU A 88 -2.18 -12.33 12.58
C GLU A 88 -0.76 -12.52 12.05
N CYS A 89 -0.55 -12.29 10.75
CA CYS A 89 0.78 -12.35 10.13
C CYS A 89 1.73 -11.32 10.74
N GLU A 90 1.28 -10.09 10.99
CA GLU A 90 2.10 -9.04 11.59
C GLU A 90 2.52 -9.41 13.02
N VAL A 91 1.58 -9.89 13.83
CA VAL A 91 1.85 -10.35 15.20
C VAL A 91 2.85 -11.51 15.20
N GLN A 92 2.67 -12.46 14.28
CA GLN A 92 3.60 -13.59 14.16
C GLN A 92 5.00 -13.13 13.72
N GLY A 93 5.08 -12.25 12.72
CA GLY A 93 6.34 -11.68 12.23
C GLY A 93 7.09 -10.95 13.32
N ALA A 94 6.41 -10.10 14.10
CA ALA A 94 7.00 -9.38 15.22
C ALA A 94 7.54 -10.32 16.31
N ARG A 95 6.82 -11.40 16.63
CA ARG A 95 7.28 -12.41 17.61
C ARG A 95 8.53 -13.13 17.13
N GLN A 96 8.52 -13.62 15.89
CA GLN A 96 9.67 -14.32 15.30
C GLN A 96 10.89 -13.40 15.19
N HIS A 97 10.68 -12.13 14.80
CA HIS A 97 11.74 -11.13 14.77
C HIS A 97 12.37 -10.92 16.15
N LEU A 98 11.55 -10.75 17.20
CA LEU A 98 12.04 -10.61 18.57
C LEU A 98 12.84 -11.83 19.05
N GLU A 99 12.35 -13.04 18.79
CA GLU A 99 13.04 -14.29 19.15
C GLU A 99 14.39 -14.43 18.43
N SER A 100 14.44 -14.00 17.16
CA SER A 100 15.64 -14.04 16.33
C SER A 100 16.68 -13.04 16.82
N GLU A 101 16.29 -11.79 17.06
CA GLU A 101 17.14 -10.74 17.61
C GLU A 101 17.69 -11.11 19.00
N ARG A 102 16.84 -11.70 19.85
CA ARG A 102 17.28 -12.20 21.17
C ARG A 102 18.38 -13.24 21.02
N SER A 103 18.20 -14.20 20.12
CA SER A 103 19.16 -15.28 19.90
C SER A 103 20.47 -14.74 19.32
N LEU A 104 20.39 -13.86 18.33
CA LEU A 104 21.55 -13.21 17.72
C LEU A 104 22.36 -12.39 18.75
N LEU A 105 21.67 -11.68 19.65
CA LEU A 105 22.31 -10.93 20.72
C LEU A 105 23.06 -11.85 21.69
N PHE A 106 22.45 -12.98 22.08
CA PHE A 106 23.12 -13.95 22.94
C PHE A 106 24.37 -14.54 22.28
N ASP A 107 24.30 -14.88 21.00
CA ASP A 107 25.44 -15.40 20.25
C ASP A 107 26.55 -14.36 20.10
N ALA A 108 26.20 -13.09 19.84
CA ALA A 108 27.15 -11.98 19.78
C ALA A 108 27.85 -11.78 21.13
N MET A 109 27.09 -11.73 22.24
CA MET A 109 27.66 -11.62 23.59
C MET A 109 28.58 -12.79 23.91
N LYS A 110 28.18 -14.01 23.56
CA LYS A 110 29.01 -15.21 23.76
C LYS A 110 30.31 -15.12 22.95
N ALA A 111 30.24 -14.71 21.70
CA ALA A 111 31.41 -14.54 20.84
C ALA A 111 32.36 -13.47 21.40
N GLU A 112 31.85 -12.34 21.87
CA GLU A 112 32.65 -11.30 22.52
C GLU A 112 33.36 -11.79 23.79
N LEU A 113 32.66 -12.57 24.62
CA LEU A 113 33.25 -13.13 25.83
C LEU A 113 34.34 -14.16 25.50
N LEU A 114 34.12 -15.03 24.52
CA LEU A 114 35.12 -16.00 24.07
C LEU A 114 36.35 -15.30 23.47
N GLU A 115 36.16 -14.24 22.69
CA GLU A 115 37.27 -13.45 22.14
C GLU A 115 38.06 -12.72 23.25
N LYS A 116 37.37 -12.21 24.29
CA LYS A 116 38.05 -11.65 25.46
C LYS A 116 38.85 -12.70 26.22
N ILE A 117 38.31 -13.91 26.40
CA ILE A 117 39.02 -15.03 27.03
C ILE A 117 40.26 -15.39 26.20
N ARG A 118 40.11 -15.57 24.88
CA ARG A 118 41.22 -15.86 23.97
C ARG A 118 42.35 -14.83 24.06
N ARG A 119 42.01 -13.53 24.05
CA ARG A 119 43.01 -12.45 24.20
C ARG A 119 43.72 -12.50 25.55
N LEU A 120 43.00 -12.79 26.64
CA LEU A 120 43.62 -12.95 27.97
C LEU A 120 44.55 -14.17 28.03
N GLU A 121 44.20 -15.26 27.37
CA GLU A 121 45.05 -16.45 27.26
C GLU A 121 46.31 -16.17 26.44
N GLU A 122 46.18 -15.47 25.32
CA GLU A 122 47.29 -14.99 24.50
C GLU A 122 48.21 -14.05 25.26
N ASP A 123 47.65 -13.08 25.99
CA ASP A 123 48.43 -12.17 26.85
C ASP A 123 49.19 -12.94 27.93
N ARG A 124 48.57 -13.95 28.55
CA ARG A 124 49.23 -14.82 29.54
C ARG A 124 50.39 -15.60 28.93
N GLN A 125 50.19 -16.21 27.76
CA GLN A 125 51.23 -16.93 27.03
C GLN A 125 52.37 -15.99 26.59
N ASN A 126 52.03 -14.79 26.11
CA ASN A 126 53.01 -13.78 25.72
C ASN A 126 53.88 -13.30 26.89
N ILE A 127 53.31 -13.15 28.09
CA ILE A 127 54.08 -12.84 29.31
C ILE A 127 55.04 -13.98 29.66
N ASP A 128 54.59 -15.23 29.55
CA ASP A 128 55.40 -16.42 29.85
C ASP A 128 56.59 -16.55 28.89
N LEU A 129 56.35 -16.43 27.58
CA LEU A 129 57.37 -16.37 26.53
C LEU A 129 58.32 -15.17 26.71
N SER A 130 57.79 -14.00 27.08
CA SER A 130 58.60 -12.81 27.35
C SER A 130 59.44 -12.95 28.62
N SER A 131 59.00 -13.77 29.59
CA SER A 131 59.76 -14.13 30.78
C SER A 131 60.93 -15.07 30.43
N GLU A 132 60.72 -16.08 29.57
CA GLU A 132 61.78 -16.96 29.08
C GLU A 132 62.85 -16.19 28.28
N TRP A 133 62.44 -15.29 27.37
CA TRP A 133 63.40 -14.42 26.65
C TRP A 133 64.07 -13.36 27.54
N SER A 134 63.42 -13.00 28.65
CA SER A 134 63.99 -12.11 29.66
C SER A 134 65.02 -12.79 30.55
N ASP A 135 64.99 -14.12 30.67
CA ASP A 135 65.95 -14.89 31.46
C ASP A 135 67.19 -15.27 30.64
N GLU A 136 67.03 -15.47 29.33
CA GLU A 136 68.16 -15.72 28.41
C GLU A 136 69.02 -14.46 28.15
N MET A 137 68.46 -13.25 28.35
CA MET A 137 69.17 -11.98 28.31
C MET A 137 69.44 -11.33 29.69
N ARG A 138 69.31 -12.10 30.78
CA ARG A 138 69.72 -11.66 32.14
C ARG A 138 70.89 -12.43 32.74
N GLY A 139 71.70 -13.07 31.91
CA GLY A 139 73.06 -13.45 32.29
C GLY A 139 74.06 -12.29 32.34
N LYS A 140 73.72 -11.10 32.88
CA LYS A 140 74.67 -10.04 33.35
C LYS A 140 73.95 -8.75 33.79
N LYS A 141 74.12 -8.40 35.07
CA LYS A 141 73.96 -7.06 35.71
C LYS A 141 72.60 -6.36 35.56
N CYS A 142 71.83 -6.30 36.66
CA CYS A 142 71.63 -5.04 37.40
C CYS A 142 70.78 -5.28 38.67
N ASN A 143 71.48 -5.44 39.78
CA ASN A 143 70.93 -5.13 41.09
C ASN A 143 71.01 -3.59 41.24
N LYS A 144 69.89 -2.90 41.55
CA LYS A 144 69.78 -1.63 42.33
C LYS A 144 68.64 -0.70 41.84
N ARG A 145 67.75 -0.36 42.79
CA ARG A 145 66.62 0.62 42.77
C ARG A 145 65.37 0.11 42.05
N ARG A 146 64.31 -0.37 42.71
CA ARG A 146 63.53 0.15 43.85
C ARG A 146 63.41 1.69 43.87
N ASN A 147 62.16 2.10 43.61
CA ASN A 147 61.57 3.43 43.71
C ASN A 147 61.88 4.37 42.53
N LEU A 148 60.85 4.64 41.72
CA LEU A 148 60.30 5.98 41.56
C LEU A 148 58.93 5.90 40.85
N LEU A 149 57.92 6.21 41.64
CA LEU A 149 56.59 6.64 41.21
C LEU A 149 56.69 7.74 40.13
N GLY A 150 55.74 7.73 39.21
CA GLY A 150 55.27 8.98 38.60
C GLY A 150 55.48 9.09 37.10
N ARG A 151 54.60 8.45 36.31
CA ARG A 151 54.11 9.07 35.08
C ARG A 151 52.75 8.48 34.68
N SER A 152 51.72 8.90 35.41
CA SER A 152 50.34 8.82 34.93
C SER A 152 50.22 9.78 33.75
N ASP A 153 50.23 9.25 32.52
CA ASP A 153 49.85 10.03 31.34
C ASP A 153 48.36 10.35 31.46
N ARG A 154 48.09 11.61 31.78
CA ARG A 154 46.75 12.17 31.88
C ARG A 154 46.13 12.16 30.48
N LYS A 155 45.30 11.15 30.20
CA LYS A 155 44.31 11.23 29.12
C LYS A 155 43.48 12.49 29.36
N LYS A 156 43.63 13.51 28.49
CA LYS A 156 42.75 14.68 28.45
C LYS A 156 41.33 14.14 28.30
N LYS A 157 40.52 14.27 29.37
CA LYS A 157 39.09 14.02 29.30
C LYS A 157 38.51 15.07 28.35
N VAL A 158 37.92 14.62 27.25
CA VAL A 158 37.11 15.48 26.37
C VAL A 158 36.01 16.08 27.25
N ALA A 159 35.85 17.41 27.18
CA ALA A 159 34.85 18.11 27.97
C ALA A 159 33.46 17.56 27.64
N LEU A 160 32.79 17.01 28.65
CA LEU A 160 31.36 16.71 28.59
C LEU A 160 30.62 18.04 28.49
N VAL A 161 30.20 18.42 27.29
CA VAL A 161 29.30 19.56 27.10
C VAL A 161 27.95 19.17 27.67
N SER A 162 27.57 19.81 28.78
CA SER A 162 26.22 19.72 29.34
C SER A 162 25.34 20.75 28.61
N GLY A 163 24.55 20.27 27.66
CA GLY A 163 23.58 21.03 26.86
C GLY A 163 22.96 20.14 25.77
N PRO A 164 21.79 20.48 25.21
CA PRO A 164 21.16 19.70 24.14
C PRO A 164 22.11 19.61 22.94
N PHE A 165 22.62 18.41 22.67
CA PHE A 165 23.54 18.14 21.58
C PHE A 165 22.76 17.60 20.39
N ILE A 166 22.98 18.17 19.21
CA ILE A 166 22.47 17.63 17.95
C ILE A 166 23.47 16.57 17.50
N VAL A 167 23.15 15.29 17.66
CA VAL A 167 23.91 14.21 17.01
C VAL A 167 23.39 14.08 15.58
N TYR A 168 24.18 14.54 14.62
CA TYR A 168 23.98 14.10 13.24
C TYR A 168 24.53 12.67 13.14
N MET A 169 23.67 11.67 13.40
CA MET A 169 23.98 10.30 13.02
C MET A 169 23.85 10.18 11.51
N LEU A 170 24.90 10.57 10.80
CA LEU A 170 25.05 10.28 9.38
C LEU A 170 25.35 8.78 9.21
N ARG A 171 24.87 8.18 8.11
CA ARG A 171 25.21 6.80 7.78
C ARG A 171 26.67 6.74 7.35
N ASP A 172 27.31 5.59 7.51
CA ASP A 172 28.71 5.40 7.12
C ASP A 172 28.99 5.79 5.67
N MET A 173 28.02 5.60 4.78
CA MET A 173 28.08 6.01 3.37
C MET A 173 28.22 7.52 3.21
N ASP A 174 27.41 8.31 3.94
CA ASP A 174 27.41 9.77 3.87
C ASP A 174 28.72 10.33 4.48
N ILE A 175 29.22 9.70 5.55
CA ILE A 175 30.52 10.03 6.18
C ILE A 175 31.69 9.79 5.20
N LEU A 176 31.66 8.67 4.49
CA LEU A 176 32.70 8.32 3.50
C LEU A 176 32.67 9.27 2.31
N GLU A 177 31.49 9.65 1.83
CA GLU A 177 31.34 10.61 0.74
C GLU A 177 31.93 11.98 1.13
N ASP A 178 31.57 12.52 2.28
CA ASP A 178 32.12 13.77 2.81
C ASP A 178 33.64 13.69 2.99
N TRP A 179 34.14 12.58 3.51
CA TRP A 179 35.58 12.33 3.63
C TRP A 179 36.30 12.38 2.28
N THR A 180 35.73 11.80 1.23
CA THR A 180 36.31 11.89 -0.12
C THR A 180 36.27 13.31 -0.67
N THR A 181 35.20 14.06 -0.40
CA THR A 181 35.04 15.45 -0.84
C THR A 181 36.08 16.35 -0.18
N ILE A 182 36.30 16.20 1.13
CA ILE A 182 37.34 16.92 1.87
C ILE A 182 38.73 16.58 1.32
N LYS A 183 39.00 15.30 1.05
CA LYS A 183 40.29 14.86 0.50
C LYS A 183 40.55 15.45 -0.90
N LYS A 184 39.52 15.51 -1.76
CA LYS A 184 39.59 16.15 -3.09
C LYS A 184 39.84 17.65 -2.98
N ALA A 185 39.11 18.35 -2.12
CA ALA A 185 39.29 19.79 -1.92
C ALA A 185 40.69 20.13 -1.38
N LYS A 186 41.20 19.32 -0.44
CA LYS A 186 42.55 19.49 0.11
C LYS A 186 43.65 19.23 -0.92
N ALA A 187 43.43 18.29 -1.84
CA ALA A 187 44.34 18.06 -2.97
C ALA A 187 44.34 19.26 -3.94
N ALA A 188 43.17 19.84 -4.22
CA ALA A 188 43.03 21.02 -5.08
C ALA A 188 43.64 22.30 -4.47
N LEU A 189 43.72 22.40 -3.15
CA LEU A 189 44.34 23.52 -2.42
C LEU A 189 45.86 23.38 -2.24
N SER A 190 46.50 22.31 -2.75
CA SER A 190 47.95 22.21 -2.72
C SER A 190 48.59 23.23 -3.69
N PRO A 191 49.46 24.15 -3.24
CA PRO A 191 49.99 25.19 -4.11
C PRO A 191 50.93 24.59 -5.15
N LEU A 192 50.58 24.75 -6.43
CA LEU A 192 51.49 24.51 -7.54
C LEU A 192 52.65 25.52 -7.41
N LYS A 193 53.85 25.03 -7.06
CA LYS A 193 55.08 25.83 -6.99
C LYS A 193 55.32 26.53 -8.32
N ARG A 194 54.94 27.81 -8.45
CA ARG A 194 55.38 28.68 -9.54
C ARG A 194 56.87 28.94 -9.35
N LYS A 195 57.71 28.45 -10.27
CA LYS A 195 59.08 28.93 -10.44
C LYS A 195 59.01 30.28 -11.18
N VAL A 196 59.60 31.28 -10.55
CA VAL A 196 59.77 32.66 -11.00
C VAL A 196 60.80 32.71 -12.12
N GLU A 197 60.45 33.34 -13.26
CA GLU A 197 61.38 33.80 -14.29
C GLU A 197 62.27 34.91 -13.71
N LYS A 198 63.59 34.79 -13.88
CA LYS A 198 64.57 35.82 -13.53
C LYS A 198 64.77 36.74 -14.74
N GLN A 199 64.67 38.04 -14.51
CA GLN A 199 65.25 39.10 -15.33
C GLN A 199 66.41 39.72 -14.57
#